data_AF-Q47AZ6-F1
#
_entry.id   AF-Q47AZ6-F1
#
_cell.length_a   1.000
_cell.length_b   1.000
_cell.length_c   1.000
_cell.angle_alpha   90.00
_cell.angle_beta   90.00
_cell.angle_gamma   90.00
#
_symmetry.space_group_name_H-M   'P 1'
#
loop_
_entity.id
_entity.type
_entity.pdbx_description
1 polymer ?
#
loop_
_entity_poly.entity_id
_entity_poly.type
_entity_poly.pdbx_seq_one_letter_code
_entity_poly.pdbx_strand_id
1 'polypeptide(L)'
;MKRCAVLLAVLVLSACAVVPTVPPPVNAQSSALGMYVEVAVSGLATYRADTVYFVKRCPSEALCEERLITSNFAKDGRIYLLNAEPGEYQAVAAAFESGMFGDSSIYFAYFPASLVKVSATAIKAGGFAYAGRYRLATSYGLCADNAEPGQLKYAQMIAPDSPKCGFWRPLVHKLSSGDFMFIAGKAYPVGQQTYHYRGTGYEMMPESNDAEAFFDQARGDLSGAGWVIAK
;
A
#
# COMPACT_ATOMS: atom_id res chain seq x y z
N MET A 1 10.58 -3.32 -51.31
CA MET A 1 9.76 -4.06 -50.33
C MET A 1 10.39 -4.20 -48.93
N LYS A 2 11.72 -4.23 -48.76
CA LYS A 2 12.37 -4.37 -47.41
C LYS A 2 12.33 -3.13 -46.50
N ARG A 3 12.03 -1.93 -47.02
CA ARG A 3 12.03 -0.67 -46.24
C ARG A 3 10.71 -0.36 -45.52
N CYS A 4 9.58 -0.98 -45.91
CA CYS A 4 8.30 -0.76 -45.24
C CYS A 4 8.13 -1.58 -43.94
N ALA A 5 8.90 -2.66 -43.77
CA ALA A 5 8.79 -3.52 -42.59
C ALA A 5 9.42 -2.90 -41.32
N VAL A 6 10.38 -1.98 -41.47
CA VAL A 6 11.09 -1.37 -40.32
C VAL A 6 10.25 -0.27 -39.64
N LEU A 7 9.41 0.45 -40.39
CA LEU A 7 8.57 1.52 -39.82
C LEU A 7 7.40 0.97 -38.97
N LEU A 8 6.90 -0.23 -39.28
CA LEU A 8 5.82 -0.85 -38.49
C LEU A 8 6.29 -1.34 -37.11
N ALA A 9 7.56 -1.76 -37.00
CA ALA A 9 8.13 -2.24 -35.74
C ALA A 9 8.37 -1.12 -34.70
N VAL A 10 8.58 0.12 -35.16
CA VAL A 10 8.80 1.28 -34.27
C VAL A 10 7.48 1.79 -33.66
N LEU A 11 6.37 1.71 -34.40
CA LEU A 11 5.04 2.17 -33.95
C LEU A 11 4.36 1.24 -32.93
N VAL A 12 4.78 -0.03 -32.83
CA VAL A 12 4.22 -0.99 -31.86
C VAL A 12 4.91 -0.89 -30.49
N LEU A 13 6.10 -0.29 -30.41
CA LEU A 13 6.86 -0.13 -29.16
C LEU A 13 6.45 1.12 -28.35
N SER A 14 5.61 2.00 -28.89
CA SER A 14 5.03 3.12 -28.15
C SER A 14 3.72 2.76 -27.44
N ALA A 15 3.54 1.50 -27.06
CA ALA A 15 2.45 1.08 -26.18
C ALA A 15 2.65 1.80 -24.84
N CYS A 16 1.96 2.94 -24.70
CA CYS A 16 2.01 3.83 -23.56
C CYS A 16 1.77 3.05 -22.27
N ALA A 17 2.84 2.86 -21.49
CA ALA A 17 2.67 2.66 -20.07
C ALA A 17 1.90 3.87 -19.54
N VAL A 18 0.67 3.64 -19.05
CA VAL A 18 -0.11 4.68 -18.37
C VAL A 18 0.67 5.02 -17.11
N VAL A 19 1.42 6.12 -17.16
CA VAL A 19 2.15 6.61 -16.00
C VAL A 19 1.08 7.03 -14.98
N PRO A 20 1.08 6.50 -13.75
CA PRO A 20 0.12 6.90 -12.74
C PRO A 20 0.26 8.41 -12.52
N THR A 21 -0.81 9.14 -12.78
CA THR A 21 -0.83 10.61 -12.62
C THR A 21 -0.79 10.94 -11.14
N VAL A 22 0.18 11.76 -10.72
CA VAL A 22 0.29 12.26 -9.36
C VAL A 22 -0.89 13.20 -9.06
N PRO A 23 -1.74 12.90 -8.05
CA PRO A 23 -2.77 13.83 -7.61
C PRO A 23 -2.16 15.18 -7.18
N PRO A 24 -2.62 16.33 -7.71
CA PRO A 24 -2.13 17.64 -7.28
C PRO A 24 -2.61 17.98 -5.86
N PRO A 25 -1.94 18.91 -5.16
CA PRO A 25 -2.47 19.50 -3.94
C PRO A 25 -3.83 20.16 -4.19
N VAL A 26 -4.83 19.83 -3.37
CA VAL A 26 -6.17 20.45 -3.42
C VAL A 26 -6.15 21.89 -2.91
N ASN A 27 -5.31 22.20 -1.92
CA ASN A 27 -5.14 23.55 -1.39
C ASN A 27 -3.79 23.71 -0.67
N ALA A 28 -3.48 24.89 -0.13
CA ALA A 28 -2.22 25.17 0.56
C ALA A 28 -2.02 24.39 1.88
N GLN A 29 -3.09 23.80 2.44
CA GLN A 29 -3.03 22.96 3.64
C GLN A 29 -2.90 21.47 3.30
N SER A 30 -2.98 21.10 2.02
CA SER A 30 -2.76 19.73 1.55
C SER A 30 -1.41 19.22 2.04
N SER A 31 -1.44 18.14 2.80
CA SER A 31 -0.24 17.53 3.36
C SER A 31 0.02 16.17 2.72
N ALA A 32 1.21 15.65 2.91
CA ALA A 32 1.61 14.35 2.36
C ALA A 32 2.36 13.50 3.38
N LEU A 33 2.07 12.20 3.36
CA LEU A 33 2.80 11.18 4.12
C LEU A 33 3.46 10.23 3.14
N GLY A 34 4.76 10.00 3.31
CA GLY A 34 5.49 8.98 2.58
C GLY A 34 5.92 7.82 3.48
N MET A 35 5.96 6.62 2.92
CA MET A 35 6.49 5.42 3.58
C MET A 35 7.14 4.51 2.54
N TYR A 36 8.11 3.71 2.97
CA TYR A 36 8.64 2.63 2.16
C TYR A 36 8.45 1.29 2.88
N VAL A 37 7.82 0.32 2.22
CA VAL A 37 7.54 -0.98 2.82
C VAL A 37 7.94 -2.10 1.86
N GLU A 38 8.83 -2.96 2.35
CA GLU A 38 9.12 -4.26 1.76
C GLU A 38 8.43 -5.36 2.56
N VAL A 39 7.83 -6.33 1.88
CA VAL A 39 7.14 -7.46 2.48
C VAL A 39 7.90 -8.74 2.17
N ALA A 40 8.54 -9.33 3.18
CA ALA A 40 9.18 -10.63 3.11
C ALA A 40 8.16 -11.72 3.41
N VAL A 41 7.67 -12.38 2.35
CA VAL A 41 6.67 -13.47 2.43
C VAL A 41 7.30 -14.81 2.76
N SER A 42 8.55 -14.99 2.34
CA SER A 42 9.37 -16.16 2.67
C SER A 42 10.85 -15.75 2.66
N GLY A 43 11.74 -16.65 3.09
CA GLY A 43 13.18 -16.40 3.06
C GLY A 43 13.76 -16.12 1.66
N LEU A 44 13.00 -16.37 0.58
CA LEU A 44 13.44 -16.19 -0.81
C LEU A 44 12.66 -15.11 -1.58
N ALA A 45 11.56 -14.60 -1.02
CA ALA A 45 10.68 -13.67 -1.73
C ALA A 45 10.41 -12.41 -0.89
N THR A 46 10.88 -11.27 -1.41
CA THR A 46 10.58 -9.93 -0.88
C THR A 46 9.90 -9.11 -1.97
N TYR A 47 8.74 -8.55 -1.65
CA TYR A 47 7.96 -7.70 -2.54
C TYR A 47 7.99 -6.27 -2.05
N ARG A 48 7.86 -5.31 -2.97
CA ARG A 48 7.62 -3.91 -2.59
C ARG A 48 6.12 -3.71 -2.49
N ALA A 49 5.69 -2.99 -1.45
CA ALA A 49 4.30 -2.61 -1.36
C ALA A 49 3.97 -1.54 -2.40
N ASP A 50 2.79 -1.69 -3.01
CA ASP A 50 2.22 -0.71 -3.94
C ASP A 50 1.13 0.12 -3.25
N THR A 51 0.65 -0.35 -2.09
CA THR A 51 -0.38 0.31 -1.31
C THR A 51 -0.12 0.13 0.17
N VAL A 52 -0.33 1.20 0.94
CA VAL A 52 -0.39 1.16 2.40
C VAL A 52 -1.75 1.66 2.84
N TYR A 53 -2.33 0.96 3.80
CA TYR A 53 -3.54 1.38 4.48
C TYR A 53 -3.15 2.05 5.79
N PHE A 54 -3.65 3.27 5.96
CA PHE A 54 -3.44 4.08 7.14
C PHE A 54 -4.73 4.19 7.95
N VAL A 55 -4.59 4.49 9.24
CA VAL A 55 -5.65 5.02 10.08
C VAL A 55 -5.21 6.35 10.66
N LYS A 56 -6.12 7.32 10.72
CA LYS A 56 -5.89 8.59 11.42
C LYS A 56 -6.20 8.38 12.90
N ARG A 57 -5.22 8.65 13.76
CA ARG A 57 -5.39 8.50 15.21
C ARG A 57 -6.39 9.53 15.73
N CYS A 58 -7.29 9.03 16.56
CA CYS A 58 -8.25 9.84 17.27
C CYS A 58 -7.59 10.57 18.45
N PRO A 59 -7.80 11.89 18.61
CA PRO A 59 -7.34 12.61 19.80
C PRO A 59 -8.09 12.16 21.08
N SER A 60 -9.27 11.56 20.93
CA SER A 60 -10.02 10.90 22.00
C SER A 60 -10.81 9.73 21.42
N GLU A 61 -10.73 8.56 22.05
CA GLU A 61 -11.41 7.33 21.62
C GLU A 61 -12.94 7.48 21.59
N ALA A 62 -13.50 8.43 22.34
CA ALA A 62 -14.94 8.68 22.40
C ALA A 62 -15.47 9.57 21.26
N LEU A 63 -14.61 10.20 20.46
CA LEU A 63 -14.99 11.29 19.56
C LEU A 63 -14.77 11.01 18.08
N CYS A 64 -14.13 9.91 17.69
CA CYS A 64 -14.08 9.55 16.28
C CYS A 64 -14.11 8.06 15.99
N GLU A 65 -14.85 7.76 14.93
CA GLU A 65 -14.83 6.48 14.25
C GLU A 65 -13.48 6.34 13.53
N GLU A 66 -12.75 5.27 13.83
CA GLU A 66 -11.52 4.96 13.12
C GLU A 66 -11.83 4.63 11.66
N ARG A 67 -11.22 5.37 10.74
CA ARG A 67 -11.43 5.19 9.30
C ARG A 67 -10.15 4.74 8.63
N LEU A 68 -10.30 3.78 7.74
CA LEU A 68 -9.23 3.32 6.88
C LEU A 68 -9.01 4.32 5.74
N ILE A 69 -7.76 4.67 5.49
CA ILE A 69 -7.34 5.62 4.46
C ILE A 69 -6.29 4.94 3.60
N THR A 70 -6.60 4.76 2.32
CA THR A 70 -5.70 4.10 1.37
C THR A 70 -4.71 5.12 0.80
N SER A 71 -3.43 4.74 0.68
CA SER A 71 -2.46 5.50 -0.11
C SER A 71 -2.96 5.68 -1.55
N ASN A 72 -2.68 6.83 -2.15
CA ASN A 72 -3.23 7.19 -3.46
C ASN A 72 -2.17 7.40 -4.55
N PHE A 73 -0.88 7.21 -4.22
CA PHE A 73 0.20 7.22 -5.19
C PHE A 73 1.34 6.33 -4.71
N ALA A 74 1.97 5.60 -5.63
CA ALA A 74 3.14 4.77 -5.34
C ALA A 74 4.10 4.75 -6.52
N LYS A 75 5.40 4.69 -6.24
CA LYS A 75 6.46 4.61 -7.25
C LYS A 75 7.70 3.93 -6.68
N ASP A 76 8.15 2.85 -7.32
CA ASP A 76 9.33 2.07 -6.94
C ASP A 76 9.38 1.62 -5.46
N GLY A 77 8.21 1.34 -4.86
CA GLY A 77 8.07 0.96 -3.44
C GLY A 77 7.96 2.14 -2.46
N ARG A 78 8.08 3.38 -2.94
CA ARG A 78 7.73 4.59 -2.18
C ARG A 78 6.24 4.83 -2.32
N ILE A 79 5.55 4.91 -1.20
CA ILE A 79 4.09 4.93 -1.13
C ILE A 79 3.69 6.23 -0.45
N TYR A 80 2.71 6.91 -1.02
CA TYR A 80 2.31 8.24 -0.63
C TYR A 80 0.81 8.29 -0.33
N LEU A 81 0.48 8.91 0.81
CA LEU A 81 -0.84 9.43 1.08
C LEU A 81 -0.81 10.95 0.83
N LEU A 82 -1.27 11.36 -0.35
CA LEU A 82 -1.34 12.75 -0.78
C LEU A 82 -2.68 13.36 -0.40
N ASN A 83 -2.69 14.67 -0.14
CA ASN A 83 -3.85 15.42 0.34
C ASN A 83 -4.36 14.89 1.70
N ALA A 84 -3.44 14.44 2.55
CA ALA A 84 -3.75 14.09 3.93
C ALA A 84 -4.14 15.36 4.72
N GLU A 85 -5.15 15.24 5.56
CA GLU A 85 -5.45 16.26 6.56
C GLU A 85 -4.36 16.29 7.64
N PRO A 86 -4.16 17.41 8.35
CA PRO A 86 -3.29 17.43 9.52
C PRO A 86 -3.76 16.43 10.58
N GLY A 87 -2.80 15.74 11.22
CA GLY A 87 -3.07 14.75 12.26
C GLY A 87 -1.96 13.70 12.39
N GLU A 88 -2.18 12.74 13.27
CA GLU A 88 -1.29 11.58 13.45
C GLU A 88 -1.87 10.38 12.70
N TYR A 89 -1.03 9.72 11.90
CA TYR A 89 -1.41 8.58 11.06
C TYR A 89 -0.59 7.36 11.44
N GLN A 90 -1.19 6.18 11.40
CA GLN A 90 -0.54 4.90 11.62
C GLN A 90 -0.78 4.00 10.42
N ALA A 91 0.26 3.31 9.95
CA ALA A 91 0.12 2.30 8.92
C ALA A 91 -0.30 0.97 9.56
N VAL A 92 -1.29 0.31 8.95
CA VAL A 92 -1.93 -0.89 9.53
C VAL A 92 -1.86 -2.12 8.63
N ALA A 93 -1.68 -1.90 7.33
CA ALA A 93 -1.47 -2.97 6.37
C ALA A 93 -0.74 -2.45 5.13
N ALA A 94 -0.09 -3.36 4.42
CA ALA A 94 0.42 -3.14 3.07
C ALA A 94 -0.25 -4.09 2.09
N ALA A 95 -0.37 -3.68 0.83
CA ALA A 95 -0.75 -4.54 -0.28
C ALA A 95 0.25 -4.45 -1.44
N PHE A 96 0.43 -5.56 -2.13
CA PHE A 96 1.32 -5.71 -3.27
C PHE A 96 0.76 -6.75 -4.26
N GLU A 97 1.14 -6.61 -5.52
CA GLU A 97 0.89 -7.64 -6.54
C GLU A 97 2.05 -8.65 -6.59
N SER A 98 1.77 -9.87 -7.02
CA SER A 98 2.78 -10.96 -7.05
C SER A 98 3.94 -10.71 -8.02
N GLY A 99 3.73 -9.87 -9.03
CA GLY A 99 4.72 -9.61 -10.08
C GLY A 99 5.04 -10.83 -10.97
N MET A 100 4.45 -12.01 -10.72
CA MET A 100 4.56 -13.16 -11.60
C MET A 100 3.71 -12.96 -12.85
N PHE A 101 4.26 -13.33 -14.01
CA PHE A 101 3.56 -13.20 -15.28
C PHE A 101 2.25 -14.01 -15.28
N GLY A 102 1.14 -13.32 -15.54
CA GLY A 102 -0.20 -13.92 -15.55
C GLY A 102 -0.88 -14.05 -14.17
N ASP A 103 -0.20 -13.66 -13.08
CA ASP A 103 -0.79 -13.60 -11.75
C ASP A 103 -1.20 -12.16 -11.41
N SER A 104 -2.50 -11.91 -11.37
CA SER A 104 -3.06 -10.62 -10.96
C SER A 104 -3.41 -10.56 -9.47
N SER A 105 -3.03 -11.56 -8.68
CA SER A 105 -3.44 -11.65 -7.27
C SER A 105 -2.92 -10.48 -6.43
N ILE A 106 -3.75 -10.03 -5.50
CA ILE A 106 -3.43 -8.99 -4.53
C ILE A 106 -3.12 -9.65 -3.19
N TYR A 107 -1.97 -9.33 -2.64
CA TYR A 107 -1.52 -9.85 -1.36
C TYR A 107 -1.58 -8.75 -0.32
N PHE A 108 -2.19 -9.03 0.82
CA PHE A 108 -2.29 -8.14 1.97
C PHE A 108 -1.38 -8.63 3.08
N ALA A 109 -0.61 -7.74 3.68
CA ALA A 109 0.19 -8.00 4.86
C ALA A 109 -0.21 -7.06 5.99
N TYR A 110 -0.78 -7.62 7.06
CA TYR A 110 -1.29 -6.85 8.19
C TYR A 110 -0.21 -6.62 9.23
N PHE A 111 -0.02 -5.37 9.65
CA PHE A 111 1.11 -4.99 10.49
C PHE A 111 0.90 -5.50 11.93
N PRO A 112 1.95 -6.03 12.59
CA PRO A 112 1.87 -6.31 14.02
C PRO A 112 1.74 -4.99 14.80
N ALA A 113 1.15 -5.04 15.99
CA ALA A 113 0.88 -3.86 16.82
C ALA A 113 2.15 -3.02 17.09
N SER A 114 3.30 -3.68 17.20
CA SER A 114 4.60 -3.00 17.35
C SER A 114 4.93 -2.12 16.15
N LEU A 115 4.73 -2.60 14.92
CA LEU A 115 4.93 -1.82 13.70
C LEU A 115 3.90 -0.69 13.57
N VAL A 116 2.62 -0.97 13.87
CA VAL A 116 1.56 0.05 13.87
C VAL A 116 1.96 1.22 14.76
N LYS A 117 2.46 0.93 15.97
CA LYS A 117 2.89 1.94 16.93
C LYS A 117 4.07 2.77 16.44
N VAL A 118 5.13 2.16 15.88
CA VAL A 118 6.31 2.91 15.44
C VAL A 118 6.10 3.64 14.11
N SER A 119 5.15 3.19 13.29
CA SER A 119 4.77 3.90 12.07
C SER A 119 3.96 5.18 12.33
N ALA A 120 3.58 5.44 13.59
CA ALA A 120 2.81 6.61 13.97
C ALA A 120 3.55 7.90 13.61
N THR A 121 2.98 8.67 12.69
CA THR A 121 3.63 9.86 12.12
C THR A 121 2.66 11.03 12.14
N ALA A 122 3.07 12.13 12.76
CA ALA A 122 2.32 13.37 12.77
C ALA A 122 2.62 14.21 11.52
N ILE A 123 1.57 14.74 10.90
CA ILE A 123 1.64 15.57 9.71
C ILE A 123 1.02 16.92 10.02
N LYS A 124 1.75 17.99 9.72
CA LYS A 124 1.29 19.38 9.83
C LYS A 124 0.66 19.84 8.53
N ALA A 125 -0.23 20.83 8.60
CA ALA A 125 -0.83 21.47 7.42
C ALA A 125 0.24 21.96 6.43
N GLY A 126 0.06 21.61 5.15
CA GLY A 126 1.01 21.93 4.08
C GLY A 126 2.35 21.20 4.18
N GLY A 127 2.47 20.25 5.12
CA GLY A 127 3.71 19.55 5.41
C GLY A 127 3.87 18.26 4.62
N PHE A 128 5.11 17.79 4.53
CA PHE A 128 5.45 16.43 4.12
C PHE A 128 6.07 15.71 5.31
N ALA A 129 5.63 14.50 5.59
CA ALA A 129 6.20 13.65 6.63
C ALA A 129 6.65 12.31 6.05
N TYR A 130 7.70 11.76 6.63
CA TYR A 130 8.21 10.44 6.28
C TYR A 130 8.02 9.50 7.46
N ALA A 131 7.22 8.45 7.25
CA ALA A 131 6.90 7.46 8.28
C ALA A 131 8.01 6.43 8.52
N GLY A 132 9.02 6.38 7.65
CA GLY A 132 10.15 5.46 7.73
C GLY A 132 10.16 4.39 6.64
N ARG A 133 11.19 3.55 6.72
CA ARG A 133 11.44 2.41 5.84
C ARG A 133 11.40 1.12 6.64
N TYR A 134 10.55 0.20 6.21
CA TYR A 134 10.29 -1.03 6.94
C TYR A 134 10.40 -2.24 6.05
N ARG A 135 11.01 -3.29 6.59
CA ARG A 135 10.93 -4.64 6.05
C ARG A 135 10.04 -5.48 6.97
N LEU A 136 8.86 -5.84 6.47
CA LEU A 136 7.87 -6.61 7.20
C LEU A 136 8.08 -8.10 6.94
N ALA A 137 8.32 -8.88 7.98
CA ALA A 137 8.31 -10.34 7.92
C ALA A 137 6.88 -10.86 8.08
N THR A 138 6.44 -11.73 7.19
CA THR A 138 5.08 -12.28 7.23
C THR A 138 5.03 -13.79 7.34
N SER A 139 3.88 -14.28 7.78
CA SER A 139 3.53 -15.69 7.81
C SER A 139 2.18 -15.87 7.12
N TYR A 140 2.03 -17.00 6.43
CA TYR A 140 0.74 -17.41 5.87
C TYR A 140 -0.31 -17.56 6.97
N GLY A 141 -1.55 -17.19 6.63
CA GLY A 141 -2.73 -17.37 7.46
C GLY A 141 -2.98 -16.18 8.39
N LEU A 142 -4.16 -15.59 8.26
CA LEU A 142 -4.67 -14.57 9.17
C LEU A 142 -5.83 -15.14 9.99
N CYS A 143 -5.50 -16.14 10.81
CA CYS A 143 -6.48 -16.85 11.61
C CYS A 143 -6.65 -16.34 13.02
N ALA A 144 -7.87 -16.44 13.56
CA ALA A 144 -8.23 -15.89 14.86
C ALA A 144 -7.41 -16.46 16.03
N ASP A 145 -6.88 -17.68 15.87
CA ASP A 145 -6.02 -18.36 16.84
C ASP A 145 -4.57 -17.84 16.85
N ASN A 146 -4.16 -17.15 15.79
CA ASN A 146 -2.76 -16.80 15.54
C ASN A 146 -2.56 -15.30 15.26
N ALA A 147 -3.54 -14.60 14.69
CA ALA A 147 -3.45 -13.20 14.33
C ALA A 147 -3.74 -12.30 15.53
N GLU A 148 -3.05 -11.16 15.60
CA GLU A 148 -3.33 -10.16 16.61
C GLU A 148 -4.72 -9.54 16.37
N PRO A 149 -5.45 -9.15 17.42
CA PRO A 149 -6.78 -8.54 17.28
C PRO A 149 -6.82 -7.35 16.31
N GLY A 150 -5.77 -6.50 16.32
CA GLY A 150 -5.65 -5.38 15.39
C GLY A 150 -5.59 -5.83 13.94
N GLN A 151 -4.83 -6.88 13.62
CA GLN A 151 -4.71 -7.40 12.27
C GLN A 151 -6.05 -7.95 11.75
N LEU A 152 -6.79 -8.68 12.59
CA LEU A 152 -8.13 -9.18 12.25
C LEU A 152 -9.12 -8.05 12.01
N LYS A 153 -9.10 -7.03 12.88
CA LYS A 153 -9.93 -5.81 12.73
C LYS A 153 -9.66 -5.14 11.38
N TYR A 154 -8.40 -4.85 11.06
CA TYR A 154 -8.06 -4.17 9.80
C TYR A 154 -8.33 -5.05 8.58
N ALA A 155 -8.19 -6.36 8.69
CA ALA A 155 -8.57 -7.27 7.63
C ALA A 155 -10.08 -7.28 7.35
N GLN A 156 -10.90 -7.18 8.40
CA GLN A 156 -12.34 -7.03 8.26
C GLN A 156 -12.71 -5.68 7.61
N MET A 157 -12.01 -4.60 7.95
CA MET A 157 -12.23 -3.28 7.34
C MET A 157 -11.82 -3.25 5.86
N ILE A 158 -10.70 -3.90 5.50
CA ILE A 158 -10.16 -3.90 4.13
C ILE A 158 -10.98 -4.79 3.19
N ALA A 159 -11.30 -6.00 3.61
CA ALA A 159 -11.93 -6.99 2.75
C ALA A 159 -12.98 -7.77 3.55
N PRO A 160 -14.13 -7.19 3.91
CA PRO A 160 -15.06 -7.78 4.87
C PRO A 160 -15.53 -9.20 4.51
N ASP A 161 -15.64 -9.49 3.21
CA ASP A 161 -16.18 -10.76 2.70
C ASP A 161 -15.11 -11.79 2.35
N SER A 162 -13.82 -11.43 2.39
CA SER A 162 -12.77 -12.37 1.99
C SER A 162 -12.47 -13.39 3.10
N PRO A 163 -12.25 -14.67 2.76
CA PRO A 163 -11.76 -15.65 3.73
C PRO A 163 -10.35 -15.29 4.18
N LYS A 164 -10.18 -15.04 5.48
CA LYS A 164 -8.88 -14.73 6.11
C LYS A 164 -8.07 -15.97 6.50
N CYS A 165 -8.76 -17.11 6.59
CA CYS A 165 -8.24 -18.38 7.08
C CYS A 165 -8.25 -19.48 6.05
N GLY A 166 -7.16 -20.25 6.04
CA GLY A 166 -7.03 -21.50 5.29
C GLY A 166 -6.75 -21.27 3.80
N PHE A 167 -5.99 -22.17 3.20
CA PHE A 167 -5.65 -22.11 1.76
C PHE A 167 -6.84 -22.47 0.86
N TRP A 168 -7.69 -23.41 1.30
CA TRP A 168 -8.80 -23.93 0.49
C TRP A 168 -10.04 -23.02 0.49
N ARG A 169 -10.25 -22.21 1.54
CA ARG A 169 -11.43 -21.33 1.62
C ARG A 169 -11.42 -20.20 0.59
N PRO A 170 -10.30 -19.51 0.31
CA PRO A 170 -10.19 -18.57 -0.82
C PRO A 170 -10.50 -19.24 -2.17
N LEU A 171 -10.06 -20.49 -2.35
CA LEU A 171 -10.32 -21.24 -3.57
C LEU A 171 -11.81 -21.57 -3.74
N VAL A 172 -12.50 -21.97 -2.66
CA VAL A 172 -13.95 -22.26 -2.68
C VAL A 172 -14.78 -20.98 -2.82
N HIS A 173 -14.39 -19.88 -2.16
CA HIS A 173 -15.07 -18.58 -2.28
C HIS A 173 -15.09 -18.08 -3.73
N LYS A 174 -14.01 -18.32 -4.50
CA LYS A 174 -13.92 -17.98 -5.93
C LYS A 174 -15.02 -18.65 -6.78
N LEU A 175 -15.53 -19.81 -6.36
CA LEU A 175 -16.58 -20.54 -7.08
C LEU A 175 -17.99 -20.07 -6.71
N SER A 176 -18.16 -19.32 -5.61
CA SER A 176 -19.48 -19.00 -5.03
C SER A 176 -19.88 -17.52 -5.08
N SER A 177 -18.96 -16.58 -5.31
CA SER A 177 -19.27 -15.14 -5.37
C SER A 177 -19.52 -14.66 -6.81
N GLY A 178 -20.56 -13.85 -7.03
CA GLY A 178 -20.89 -13.23 -8.33
C GLY A 178 -19.81 -12.28 -8.85
N ASP A 179 -19.98 -11.74 -10.08
CA ASP A 179 -18.97 -11.13 -10.98
C ASP A 179 -17.92 -10.15 -10.39
N PHE A 180 -18.10 -9.61 -9.17
CA PHE A 180 -17.16 -8.68 -8.54
C PHE A 180 -16.93 -8.94 -7.03
N MET A 181 -15.71 -8.68 -6.56
CA MET A 181 -15.31 -8.61 -5.13
C MET A 181 -15.04 -7.15 -4.74
N PHE A 182 -15.53 -6.69 -3.58
CA PHE A 182 -15.29 -5.33 -3.10
C PHE A 182 -14.18 -5.30 -2.02
N ILE A 183 -13.14 -4.48 -2.24
CA ILE A 183 -12.02 -4.29 -1.29
C ILE A 183 -11.86 -2.79 -1.03
N ALA A 184 -11.94 -2.37 0.23
CA ALA A 184 -11.89 -0.97 0.65
C ALA A 184 -12.80 -0.03 -0.18
N GLY A 185 -14.00 -0.51 -0.53
CA GLY A 185 -14.98 0.23 -1.34
C GLY A 185 -14.75 0.20 -2.85
N LYS A 186 -13.73 -0.48 -3.36
CA LYS A 186 -13.45 -0.63 -4.80
C LYS A 186 -13.85 -2.03 -5.30
N ALA A 187 -14.51 -2.10 -6.45
CA ALA A 187 -14.87 -3.36 -7.11
C ALA A 187 -13.68 -3.94 -7.92
N TYR A 188 -13.46 -5.25 -7.79
CA TYR A 188 -12.45 -6.02 -8.49
C TYR A 188 -13.11 -7.21 -9.22
N PRO A 189 -12.71 -7.55 -10.45
CA PRO A 189 -13.33 -8.63 -11.21
C PRO A 189 -13.11 -9.99 -10.55
N VAL A 190 -14.13 -10.86 -10.60
CA VAL A 190 -13.98 -12.27 -10.21
C VAL A 190 -12.88 -12.92 -11.05
N GLY A 191 -11.84 -13.39 -10.36
CA GLY A 191 -10.63 -13.91 -11.00
C GLY A 191 -9.37 -13.44 -10.28
N GLN A 192 -9.40 -12.23 -9.72
CA GLN A 192 -8.31 -11.69 -8.92
C GLN A 192 -8.34 -12.33 -7.51
N GLN A 193 -7.30 -13.10 -7.18
CA GLN A 193 -7.23 -13.75 -5.87
C GLN A 193 -6.68 -12.78 -4.83
N THR A 194 -7.24 -12.84 -3.64
CA THR A 194 -6.72 -12.10 -2.49
C THR A 194 -6.09 -13.06 -1.51
N TYR A 195 -4.91 -12.69 -1.01
CA TYR A 195 -4.17 -13.45 -0.04
C TYR A 195 -3.92 -12.59 1.19
N HIS A 196 -4.08 -13.18 2.37
CA HIS A 196 -3.99 -12.47 3.64
C HIS A 196 -2.86 -13.04 4.49
N TYR A 197 -1.83 -12.24 4.69
CA TYR A 197 -0.65 -12.55 5.49
C TYR A 197 -0.69 -11.84 6.82
N ARG A 198 -0.30 -12.56 7.86
CA ARG A 198 -0.06 -11.99 9.18
C ARG A 198 1.37 -11.47 9.25
N GLY A 199 1.56 -10.20 9.59
CA GLY A 199 2.86 -9.68 9.96
C GLY A 199 3.32 -10.25 11.29
N THR A 200 4.56 -10.72 11.36
CA THR A 200 5.12 -11.42 12.53
C THR A 200 6.29 -10.69 13.18
N GLY A 201 6.91 -9.77 12.44
CA GLY A 201 8.01 -8.94 12.90
C GLY A 201 8.38 -7.92 11.84
N TYR A 202 9.24 -6.98 12.18
CA TYR A 202 9.72 -5.98 11.24
C TYR A 202 11.17 -5.60 11.55
N GLU A 203 11.85 -5.13 10.52
CA GLU A 203 13.12 -4.43 10.61
C GLU A 203 12.90 -2.98 10.16
N MET A 204 13.29 -2.03 11.00
CA MET A 204 13.37 -0.62 10.61
C MET A 204 14.75 -0.40 9.98
N MET A 205 14.80 0.04 8.73
CA MET A 205 16.07 0.33 8.07
C MET A 205 16.66 1.64 8.60
N PRO A 206 18.00 1.73 8.78
CA PRO A 206 18.65 2.84 9.49
C PRO A 206 18.31 4.23 8.91
N GLU A 207 17.85 5.13 9.78
CA GLU A 207 17.17 6.38 9.41
C GLU A 207 18.03 7.45 8.71
N SER A 208 19.31 7.61 9.07
CA SER A 208 20.00 8.89 8.81
C SER A 208 20.26 9.18 7.33
N ASN A 209 20.56 8.16 6.52
CA ASN A 209 20.77 8.31 5.08
C ASN A 209 19.48 8.04 4.29
N ASP A 210 18.58 7.23 4.84
CA ASP A 210 17.38 6.79 4.15
C ASP A 210 16.29 7.86 4.13
N ALA A 211 16.16 8.66 5.20
CA ALA A 211 15.21 9.77 5.22
C ALA A 211 15.58 10.82 4.17
N GLU A 212 16.82 11.30 4.14
CA GLU A 212 17.26 12.30 3.17
C GLU A 212 17.09 11.81 1.73
N ALA A 213 17.51 10.58 1.45
CA ALA A 213 17.32 9.96 0.15
C ALA A 213 15.83 9.86 -0.24
N PHE A 214 14.97 9.54 0.73
CA PHE A 214 13.53 9.49 0.50
C PHE A 214 12.94 10.87 0.16
N PHE A 215 13.33 11.93 0.87
CA PHE A 215 12.90 13.30 0.56
C PHE A 215 13.37 13.76 -0.84
N ASP A 216 14.60 13.41 -1.22
CA ASP A 216 15.13 13.72 -2.55
C ASP A 216 14.36 12.97 -3.65
N GLN A 217 14.09 11.68 -3.45
CA GLN A 217 13.29 10.86 -4.37
C GLN A 217 11.84 11.35 -4.45
N ALA A 218 11.23 11.72 -3.32
CA ALA A 218 9.88 12.26 -3.25
C ALA A 218 9.74 13.58 -4.02
N ARG A 219 10.76 14.45 -3.98
CA ARG A 219 10.80 15.66 -4.82
C ARG A 219 10.76 15.32 -6.31
N GLY A 220 11.51 14.31 -6.74
CA GLY A 220 11.49 13.83 -8.12
C GLY A 220 10.15 13.20 -8.50
N ASP A 221 9.61 12.34 -7.64
CA ASP A 221 8.37 11.61 -7.87
C ASP A 221 7.14 12.52 -7.98
N LEU A 222 7.08 13.55 -7.13
CA LEU A 222 5.96 14.47 -7.04
C LEU A 222 6.18 15.76 -7.85
N SER A 223 7.32 15.85 -8.56
CA SER A 223 7.63 16.98 -9.44
C SER A 223 6.56 17.13 -10.53
N GLY A 224 6.26 18.38 -10.88
CA GLY A 224 5.27 18.70 -11.92
C GLY A 224 3.80 18.66 -11.47
N ALA A 225 3.49 18.10 -10.30
CA ALA A 225 2.13 18.10 -9.75
C ALA A 225 1.85 19.22 -8.74
N GLY A 226 2.83 20.12 -8.50
CA GLY A 226 2.67 21.28 -7.61
C GLY A 226 2.98 21.02 -6.14
N TRP A 227 3.47 19.83 -5.78
CA TRP A 227 3.90 19.52 -4.41
C TRP A 227 5.20 20.24 -4.04
N VAL A 228 5.21 20.86 -2.85
CA VAL A 228 6.41 21.45 -2.25
C VAL A 228 6.88 20.56 -1.12
N ILE A 229 8.05 19.93 -1.29
CA ILE A 229 8.62 19.02 -0.30
C ILE A 229 9.77 19.73 0.41
N ALA A 230 9.46 20.33 1.58
CA ALA A 230 10.45 20.91 2.48
C ALA A 230 11.01 19.83 3.42
N LYS A 231 12.30 19.97 3.78
CA LYS A 231 12.93 19.17 4.84
C LYS A 231 12.54 19.70 6.22
#